data_AF-A0A6L7NFE0-F1
#
_entry.id   AF-A0A6L7NFE0-F1
#
_cell.length_a   1.000
_cell.length_b   1.000
_cell.length_c   1.000
_cell.angle_alpha   90.00
_cell.angle_beta   90.00
_cell.angle_gamma   90.00
#
_symmetry.space_group_name_H-M   'P 1'
#
loop_
_entity.id
_entity.type
_entity.pdbx_description
1 polymer ?
#
loop_
_entity_poly.entity_id
_entity_poly.type
_entity_poly.pdbx_seq_one_letter_code
_entity_poly.pdbx_strand_id
1 'polypeptide(L)'
;MTGEVRAEETIRTGSRRGRRAAIALVAPAVLLVAGVYAYPAITTVAYSLSAIDLSPRFRIVRFVGLDNFIDQLTSGAFWEATWTTLYFGLMLCLVTVVLSFAIAVLLNKTFLGRGLVRVTVLLPWAVPPVASGVLWVQMFHAEFG
;
A
#
# COMPACT_ATOMS: atom_id res chain seq x y z
N MET A 1 3.24 49.47 1.95
CA MET A 1 3.09 48.15 2.62
C MET A 1 1.62 47.86 2.94
N THR A 2 0.70 47.90 1.95
CA THR A 2 -0.76 47.84 2.22
C THR A 2 -1.58 47.26 1.06
N GLY A 3 -0.98 46.50 0.14
CA GLY A 3 -1.66 46.02 -1.08
C GLY A 3 -1.93 44.51 -1.16
N GLU A 4 -1.22 43.68 -0.40
CA GLU A 4 -1.17 42.23 -0.68
C GLU A 4 -2.14 41.38 0.16
N VAL A 5 -2.75 41.95 1.21
CA VAL A 5 -3.62 41.19 2.13
C VAL A 5 -5.02 40.90 1.54
N ARG A 6 -5.37 41.46 0.37
CA ARG A 6 -6.73 41.37 -0.20
C ARG A 6 -6.95 40.22 -1.21
N ALA A 7 -5.93 39.42 -1.51
CA ALA A 7 -6.02 38.37 -2.53
C ALA A 7 -6.45 36.99 -1.99
N GLU A 8 -6.46 36.77 -0.67
CA GLU A 8 -6.71 35.44 -0.10
C GLU A 8 -8.19 35.13 0.18
N GLU A 9 -9.08 36.12 0.09
CA GLU A 9 -10.47 36.01 0.56
C GLU A 9 -11.47 35.65 -0.55
N THR A 10 -11.11 34.75 -1.46
CA THR A 10 -12.05 34.26 -2.49
C THR A 10 -12.08 32.74 -2.58
N ILE A 11 -12.07 32.05 -1.44
CA ILE A 11 -12.67 30.70 -1.35
C ILE A 11 -14.20 30.90 -1.44
N ARG A 12 -14.66 31.13 -2.67
CA ARG A 12 -16.07 31.30 -3.02
C ARG A 12 -16.84 30.08 -2.54
N THR A 13 -17.72 30.32 -1.58
CA THR A 13 -18.88 29.52 -1.21
C THR A 13 -19.32 28.60 -2.34
N GLY A 14 -19.15 27.29 -2.13
CA GLY A 14 -19.50 26.26 -3.11
C GLY A 14 -20.99 26.36 -3.44
N SER A 15 -21.33 26.97 -4.59
CA SER A 15 -22.66 26.90 -5.15
C SER A 15 -23.08 25.42 -5.21
N ARG A 16 -24.28 25.09 -4.72
CA ARG A 16 -24.83 23.72 -4.74
C ARG A 16 -24.75 23.09 -6.14
N ARG A 17 -24.75 23.92 -7.20
CA ARG A 17 -24.55 23.53 -8.60
C ARG A 17 -23.12 23.07 -8.90
N GLY A 18 -22.10 23.74 -8.37
CA GLY A 18 -20.70 23.37 -8.51
C GLY A 18 -20.37 22.03 -7.82
N ARG A 19 -20.91 21.80 -6.62
CA ARG A 19 -20.75 20.51 -5.91
C ARG A 19 -21.39 19.35 -6.68
N ARG A 20 -22.59 19.55 -7.23
CA ARG A 20 -23.28 18.52 -8.04
C ARG A 20 -22.52 18.19 -9.33
N ALA A 21 -21.98 19.21 -10.01
CA ALA A 21 -21.15 19.00 -11.20
C ALA A 21 -19.85 18.25 -10.88
N ALA A 22 -19.17 18.61 -9.78
CA ALA A 22 -17.98 17.90 -9.31
C ALA A 22 -18.28 16.42 -8.97
N ILE A 23 -19.39 16.16 -8.27
CA ILE A 23 -19.82 14.78 -7.96
C ILE A 23 -20.15 14.03 -9.25
N ALA A 24 -20.88 14.62 -10.20
CA ALA A 24 -21.24 13.95 -11.46
C ALA A 24 -20.00 13.56 -12.29
N LEU A 25 -18.93 14.37 -12.24
CA LEU A 25 -17.68 14.09 -12.95
C LEU A 25 -16.87 12.95 -12.30
N VAL A 26 -16.86 12.88 -10.97
CA VAL A 26 -16.09 11.89 -10.20
C VAL A 26 -16.88 10.58 -9.98
N ALA A 27 -18.21 10.65 -9.99
CA ALA A 27 -19.10 9.52 -9.76
C ALA A 27 -18.82 8.28 -10.63
N PRO A 28 -18.63 8.37 -11.97
CA PRO A 28 -18.39 7.16 -12.77
C PRO A 28 -17.07 6.47 -12.41
N ALA A 29 -16.01 7.23 -12.12
CA ALA A 29 -14.74 6.67 -11.69
C ALA A 29 -14.87 5.99 -10.31
N VAL A 30 -15.54 6.65 -9.36
CA VAL A 30 -15.77 6.08 -8.01
C VAL A 30 -16.65 4.85 -8.08
N LEU A 31 -17.72 4.85 -8.86
CA LEU A 31 -18.62 3.70 -9.00
C LEU A 31 -17.91 2.51 -9.64
N LEU A 32 -17.07 2.75 -10.66
CA LEU A 32 -16.29 1.69 -11.29
C LEU A 32 -15.30 1.10 -10.28
N VAL A 33 -14.49 1.94 -9.62
CA VAL A 33 -13.53 1.49 -8.60
C VAL A 33 -14.27 0.74 -7.48
N ALA A 34 -15.31 1.33 -6.90
CA ALA A 34 -16.08 0.71 -5.84
C ALA A 34 -16.68 -0.64 -6.28
N GLY A 35 -17.24 -0.73 -7.49
CA GLY A 35 -17.78 -1.98 -8.01
C GLY A 35 -16.72 -3.08 -8.17
N VAL A 36 -15.55 -2.72 -8.72
CA VAL A 36 -14.43 -3.66 -8.91
C VAL A 36 -13.87 -4.15 -7.58
N TYR A 37 -13.79 -3.30 -6.56
CA TYR A 37 -13.32 -3.70 -5.22
C TYR A 37 -14.42 -4.40 -4.39
N ALA A 38 -15.68 -4.03 -4.57
CA ALA A 38 -16.80 -4.61 -3.82
C ALA A 38 -16.99 -6.09 -4.14
N TYR A 39 -16.83 -6.50 -5.41
CA TYR A 39 -16.96 -7.90 -5.81
C TYR A 39 -16.02 -8.83 -5.01
N PRO A 40 -14.68 -8.68 -5.05
CA PRO A 40 -13.77 -9.54 -4.30
C PRO A 40 -13.93 -9.37 -2.79
N ALA A 41 -14.24 -8.17 -2.30
CA ALA A 41 -14.47 -7.95 -0.87
C ALA A 41 -15.67 -8.76 -0.34
N ILE A 42 -16.81 -8.69 -1.03
CA ILE A 42 -18.02 -9.44 -0.64
C ILE A 42 -17.77 -10.95 -0.73
N THR A 43 -17.14 -11.42 -1.81
CA THR A 43 -16.82 -12.85 -1.94
C THR A 43 -15.84 -13.31 -0.86
N THR A 44 -14.86 -12.47 -0.49
CA THR A 44 -13.89 -12.80 0.57
C THR A 44 -14.58 -12.94 1.92
N VAL A 45 -15.55 -12.08 2.25
CA VAL A 45 -16.34 -12.20 3.48
C VAL A 45 -17.24 -13.44 3.44
N ALA A 46 -17.88 -13.73 2.30
CA ALA A 46 -18.66 -14.96 2.16
C ALA A 46 -17.79 -16.22 2.33
N TYR A 47 -16.57 -16.16 1.81
CA TYR A 47 -15.59 -17.24 1.88
C TYR A 47 -15.00 -17.41 3.27
N SER A 48 -14.71 -16.34 4.00
CA SER A 48 -14.19 -16.44 5.36
C SER A 48 -15.18 -17.07 6.34
N LEU A 49 -16.49 -16.97 6.07
CA LEU A 49 -17.56 -17.57 6.87
C LEU A 49 -17.94 -19.00 6.42
N SER A 50 -17.30 -19.50 5.36
CA SER A 50 -17.64 -20.78 4.73
C SER A 50 -16.45 -21.74 4.78
N ALA A 51 -16.72 -23.03 4.97
CA ALA A 51 -15.76 -24.08 4.72
C ALA A 51 -15.67 -24.30 3.20
N ILE A 52 -14.52 -23.97 2.64
CA ILE A 52 -14.23 -24.08 1.21
C ILE A 52 -13.30 -25.26 0.99
N ASP A 53 -13.66 -26.11 0.04
CA ASP A 53 -12.72 -27.10 -0.48
C ASP A 53 -11.85 -26.43 -1.55
N LEU A 54 -10.55 -26.38 -1.30
CA LEU A 54 -9.53 -25.86 -2.22
C LEU A 54 -9.21 -26.84 -3.37
N SER A 55 -9.95 -27.93 -3.50
CA SER A 55 -9.91 -28.78 -4.69
C SER A 55 -10.25 -27.98 -5.96
N PRO A 56 -9.92 -28.48 -7.18
CA PRO A 56 -10.03 -27.74 -8.44
C PRO A 56 -11.43 -27.17 -8.76
N ARG A 57 -12.45 -27.58 -8.01
CA ARG A 57 -13.84 -27.15 -8.19
C ARG A 57 -14.23 -25.95 -7.34
N PHE A 58 -13.38 -25.49 -6.40
CA PHE A 58 -13.61 -24.35 -5.48
C PHE A 58 -15.08 -24.24 -5.06
N ARG A 59 -15.52 -25.16 -4.19
CA ARG A 59 -16.92 -25.21 -3.75
C ARG A 59 -17.04 -24.87 -2.28
N ILE A 60 -18.04 -24.05 -1.97
CA ILE A 60 -18.53 -23.90 -0.60
C ILE A 60 -19.15 -25.24 -0.20
N VAL A 61 -18.51 -25.91 0.74
CA VAL A 61 -18.98 -27.21 1.25
C VAL A 61 -20.04 -26.99 2.33
N ARG A 62 -19.80 -26.04 3.23
CA ARG A 62 -20.69 -25.75 4.36
C ARG A 62 -20.49 -24.32 4.86
N PHE A 63 -21.55 -23.65 5.27
CA PHE A 63 -21.43 -22.41 6.04
C PHE A 63 -21.04 -22.76 7.48
N VAL A 64 -19.90 -22.25 7.95
CA VAL A 64 -19.33 -22.55 9.29
C VAL A 64 -19.31 -21.33 10.21
N GLY A 65 -19.81 -20.19 9.75
CA GLY A 65 -19.89 -18.98 10.57
C GLY A 65 -18.50 -18.51 11.01
N LEU A 66 -18.26 -18.45 12.31
CA LEU A 66 -17.02 -17.91 12.89
C LEU A 66 -15.97 -18.97 13.22
N ASP A 67 -16.23 -20.26 12.97
CA ASP A 67 -15.33 -21.35 13.35
C ASP A 67 -13.94 -21.18 12.73
N ASN A 68 -13.86 -20.78 11.46
CA ASN A 68 -12.60 -20.47 10.77
C ASN A 68 -11.74 -19.42 11.51
N PHE A 69 -12.38 -18.43 12.14
CA PHE A 69 -11.67 -17.40 12.90
C PHE A 69 -11.21 -17.93 14.25
N ILE A 70 -12.02 -18.74 14.93
CA ILE A 70 -11.64 -19.34 16.22
C ILE A 70 -10.46 -20.29 16.02
N ASP A 71 -10.51 -21.14 15.00
CA ASP A 71 -9.44 -22.08 14.65
C ASP A 71 -8.14 -21.32 14.32
N GLN A 72 -8.24 -20.22 13.57
CA GLN A 72 -7.05 -19.43 13.23
C GLN A 72 -6.51 -18.65 14.44
N LEU A 73 -7.36 -18.08 15.29
CA LEU A 73 -6.94 -17.30 16.46
C LEU A 73 -6.40 -18.19 17.60
N THR A 74 -6.76 -19.46 17.64
CA THR A 74 -6.22 -20.43 18.61
C THR A 74 -4.97 -21.15 18.08
N SER A 75 -4.66 -21.01 16.79
CA SER A 75 -3.47 -21.59 16.18
C SER A 75 -2.20 -20.85 16.59
N GLY A 76 -1.21 -21.58 17.13
CA GLY A 76 0.12 -21.03 17.43
C GLY A 76 0.85 -20.50 16.19
N ALA A 77 0.71 -21.19 15.05
CA ALA A 77 1.34 -20.79 13.80
C ALA A 77 0.82 -19.45 13.27
N PHE A 78 -0.46 -19.13 13.49
CA PHE A 78 -1.01 -17.83 13.13
C PHE A 78 -0.34 -16.69 13.91
N TRP A 79 -0.18 -16.85 15.22
CA TRP A 79 0.46 -15.84 16.06
C TRP A 79 1.96 -15.71 15.78
N GLU A 80 2.65 -16.81 15.48
CA GLU A 80 4.06 -16.78 15.06
C GLU A 80 4.24 -16.01 13.73
N ALA A 81 3.41 -16.30 12.74
CA ALA A 81 3.44 -15.60 11.45
C ALA A 81 3.05 -14.11 11.60
N THR A 82 2.06 -13.82 12.46
CA THR A 82 1.62 -12.45 12.78
C THR A 82 2.75 -11.67 13.45
N TRP A 83 3.42 -12.25 14.45
CA TRP A 83 4.54 -11.61 15.13
C TRP A 83 5.72 -11.39 14.18
N THR A 84 6.07 -12.38 13.37
CA THR A 84 7.11 -12.24 12.35
C THR A 84 6.80 -11.09 11.39
N THR A 85 5.57 -10.99 10.90
CA THR A 85 5.14 -9.94 9.97
C THR A 85 5.16 -8.57 10.63
N LEU A 86 4.65 -8.45 11.85
CA LEU A 86 4.65 -7.20 12.61
C LEU A 86 6.07 -6.74 12.96
N TYR A 87 6.90 -7.65 13.46
CA TYR A 87 8.29 -7.37 13.81
C TYR A 87 9.08 -6.92 12.57
N PHE A 88 9.01 -7.70 11.49
CA PHE A 88 9.68 -7.37 10.23
C PHE A 88 9.19 -6.04 9.66
N GLY A 89 7.86 -5.85 9.56
CA GLY A 89 7.26 -4.63 9.02
C GLY A 89 7.60 -3.39 9.84
N LEU A 90 7.56 -3.48 11.18
CA LEU A 90 7.89 -2.37 12.06
C LEU A 90 9.37 -2.01 11.98
N MET A 91 10.26 -3.00 12.04
CA MET A 91 11.71 -2.77 11.93
C MET A 91 12.06 -2.18 10.57
N LEU A 92 11.52 -2.73 9.49
CA LEU A 92 11.72 -2.22 8.14
C LEU A 92 11.22 -0.77 8.00
N CYS A 93 10.02 -0.49 8.52
CA CYS A 93 9.43 0.86 8.48
C CYS A 93 10.29 1.87 9.24
N LEU A 94 10.69 1.56 10.48
CA LEU A 94 11.53 2.44 11.31
C LEU A 94 12.87 2.73 10.63
N VAL A 95 13.58 1.69 10.17
CA VAL A 95 14.86 1.85 9.49
C VAL A 95 14.69 2.68 8.22
N THR A 96 13.67 2.41 7.42
CA THR A 96 13.43 3.11 6.15
C THR A 96 13.08 4.58 6.39
N VAL A 97 12.24 4.90 7.39
CA VAL A 97 11.87 6.28 7.72
C VAL A 97 13.09 7.06 8.20
N VAL A 98 13.89 6.50 9.10
CA VAL A 98 15.11 7.15 9.61
C VAL A 98 16.10 7.41 8.49
N LEU A 99 16.36 6.41 7.64
CA LEU A 99 17.30 6.53 6.52
C LEU A 99 16.79 7.52 5.47
N SER A 100 15.51 7.45 5.12
CA SER A 100 14.88 8.37 4.14
C SER A 100 14.91 9.81 4.65
N PHE A 101 14.63 10.02 5.93
CA PHE A 101 14.70 11.35 6.53
C PHE A 101 16.13 11.89 6.55
N ALA A 102 17.12 11.07 6.92
CA ALA A 102 18.53 11.45 6.90
C ALA A 102 18.99 11.83 5.47
N ILE A 103 18.63 11.03 4.47
CA ILE A 103 18.92 11.32 3.06
C ILE A 103 18.20 12.59 2.61
N ALA A 104 16.92 12.78 2.97
CA ALA A 104 16.16 13.96 2.59
C ALA A 104 16.78 15.26 3.15
N VAL A 105 17.21 15.26 4.42
CA VAL A 105 17.89 16.41 5.03
C VAL A 105 19.23 16.69 4.34
N LEU A 106 19.99 15.65 3.99
CA LEU A 106 21.25 15.81 3.26
C LEU A 106 21.02 16.41 1.86
N LEU A 107 19.99 15.93 1.16
CA LEU A 107 19.64 16.35 -0.19
C LEU A 107 18.93 17.70 -0.28
N ASN A 108 18.46 18.22 0.86
CA ASN A 108 17.87 19.54 0.99
C ASN A 108 18.94 20.65 0.94
N LYS A 109 20.20 20.35 1.27
CA LYS A 109 21.29 21.33 1.18
C LYS A 109 21.68 21.60 -0.27
N THR A 110 22.14 22.81 -0.56
CA THR A 110 22.69 23.18 -1.87
C THR A 110 24.15 22.73 -1.97
N PHE A 111 24.45 21.76 -2.84
CA PHE A 111 25.81 21.29 -3.13
C PHE A 111 26.01 21.02 -4.63
N LEU A 112 27.26 21.07 -5.11
CA LEU A 112 27.63 20.71 -6.48
C LEU A 112 27.39 19.20 -6.71
N GLY A 113 26.62 18.84 -7.73
CA GLY A 113 26.31 17.43 -8.06
C GLY A 113 24.95 16.90 -7.56
N ARG A 114 24.12 17.74 -6.92
CA ARG A 114 22.78 17.36 -6.40
C ARG A 114 21.86 16.65 -7.40
N GLY A 115 21.98 16.97 -8.69
CA GLY A 115 21.18 16.35 -9.74
C GLY A 115 21.53 14.87 -9.94
N LEU A 116 22.82 14.54 -9.96
CA LEU A 116 23.30 13.16 -10.12
C LEU A 116 22.88 12.30 -8.92
N VAL A 117 23.04 12.82 -7.70
CA VAL A 117 22.64 12.08 -6.48
C VAL A 117 21.14 11.80 -6.47
N ARG A 118 20.29 12.77 -6.85
CA ARG A 118 18.84 12.55 -6.97
C ARG A 118 18.50 11.45 -7.97
N VAL A 119 19.16 11.42 -9.12
CA VAL A 119 18.94 10.37 -10.12
C VAL A 119 19.32 9.01 -9.54
N THR A 120 20.51 8.87 -8.93
CA THR A 120 20.96 7.59 -8.34
C THR A 120 20.02 7.07 -7.26
N VAL A 121 19.46 7.95 -6.41
CA VAL A 121 18.49 7.55 -5.37
C VAL A 121 17.15 7.10 -5.97
N LEU A 122 16.76 7.62 -7.13
CA LEU A 122 15.53 7.26 -7.82
C LEU A 122 15.66 6.02 -8.71
N LEU A 123 16.87 5.70 -9.20
CA LEU A 123 17.11 4.53 -10.06
C LEU A 123 16.55 3.21 -9.51
N PRO A 124 16.75 2.86 -8.21
CA PRO A 124 16.25 1.60 -7.66
C PRO A 124 14.73 1.46 -7.73
N TRP A 125 13.98 2.56 -7.69
CA TRP A 125 12.52 2.52 -7.76
C TRP A 125 12.00 2.09 -9.13
N ALA A 126 12.79 2.31 -10.20
CA ALA A 126 12.44 1.84 -11.53
C ALA A 126 12.68 0.33 -11.71
N VAL A 127 13.39 -0.33 -10.79
CA VAL A 127 13.69 -1.76 -10.87
C VAL A 127 12.45 -2.57 -10.48
N PRO A 128 11.97 -3.49 -11.33
CA PRO A 128 10.84 -4.34 -11.00
C PRO A 128 11.15 -5.26 -9.79
N PRO A 129 10.18 -5.56 -8.91
CA PRO A 129 10.40 -6.40 -7.74
C PRO A 129 10.98 -7.79 -8.07
N VAL A 130 10.59 -8.36 -9.20
CA VAL A 130 11.10 -9.66 -9.68
C VAL A 130 12.60 -9.60 -9.98
N ALA A 131 13.07 -8.53 -10.64
CA ALA A 131 14.48 -8.34 -10.94
C ALA A 131 15.29 -8.13 -9.64
N SER A 132 14.76 -7.35 -8.70
CA SER A 132 15.36 -7.19 -7.37
C SER A 132 15.50 -8.54 -6.67
N GLY A 133 14.48 -9.39 -6.70
CA GLY A 133 14.53 -10.73 -6.11
C GLY A 133 15.63 -11.61 -6.69
N VAL A 134 15.78 -11.60 -8.03
CA VAL A 134 16.87 -12.33 -8.71
C VAL A 134 18.24 -11.78 -8.31
N LEU A 135 18.41 -10.46 -8.26
CA LEU A 135 19.67 -9.85 -7.82
C LEU A 135 20.05 -10.27 -6.40
N TRP A 136 19.09 -10.25 -5.47
CA TRP A 136 19.31 -10.75 -4.11
C TRP A 136 19.75 -12.22 -4.13
N VAL A 137 19.01 -13.07 -4.82
CA VAL A 137 19.36 -14.50 -4.93
C VAL A 137 20.77 -14.68 -5.50
N GLN A 138 21.16 -13.94 -6.54
CA GLN A 138 22.51 -13.97 -7.11
C GLN A 138 23.59 -13.44 -6.15
N MET A 139 23.30 -12.37 -5.40
CA MET A 139 24.24 -11.81 -4.40
C MET A 139 24.53 -12.80 -3.25
N PHE A 140 23.56 -13.65 -2.91
CA PHE A 140 23.68 -14.64 -1.83
C PHE A 140 23.98 -16.06 -2.36
N HIS A 141 24.06 -16.28 -3.68
CA HIS A 141 24.53 -17.53 -4.26
C HIS A 141 26.06 -17.62 -4.14
N ALA A 142 26.52 -18.58 -3.34
CA ALA A 142 27.94 -18.82 -3.05
C ALA A 142 28.66 -19.65 -4.12
N GLU A 143 28.41 -19.47 -5.43
CA GLU A 143 29.16 -20.20 -6.48
C GLU A 143 30.57 -19.63 -6.76
N PHE A 144 31.01 -18.64 -5.97
CA PHE A 144 32.42 -18.20 -5.90
C PHE A 144 33.04 -18.46 -4.51
N GLY A 145 32.69 -19.61 -3.91
CA GLY A 145 33.32 -20.17 -2.70
C GLY A 145 33.21 -21.69 -2.67
#